data_AF-A0A433QPR4-F1
#
_entry.id   AF-A0A433QPR4-F1
#
_cell.length_a   1.000
_cell.length_b   1.000
_cell.length_c   1.000
_cell.angle_alpha   90.00
_cell.angle_beta   90.00
_cell.angle_gamma   90.00
#
_symmetry.space_group_name_H-M   'P 1'
#
loop_
_entity.id
_entity.type
_entity.pdbx_description
1 polymer ?
#
loop_
_entity_poly.entity_id
_entity_poly.type
_entity_poly.pdbx_seq_one_letter_code
_entity_poly.pdbx_strand_id
1 'polypeptide(L)'
;MHAGGTGLTAYVGFRLFGDIRPGKTIYISGAAGATGYVIAQIAKIKGLRVIGSTGDDAKVLFLMETAGIDAAFNYKKISVDEALSEYAPDGIDFFFDNVGGETLEATINHANTHARFILCGAISGYNQSDEERYGVKNLFKVVSKRLDIKGFLVSEAAPPFIEDFHREVVGWVKSGELVVSDSVVEGIENTPKALVDMLQGKNLGKQHHPFWPLQLVPLPNPQAMFALRTAAKTHTILRASLAYRVAPFSSANSPAVQRISDIRPRRALFYVPGSDERKLHKSITLGADCIVYDLEDSVAFNKKGTARKMVIDALEVCIIVPKIPRAFAISKNLSDRLWLRLGLEYDDLNVVAIVIPKVQSAKDVQFVVRMIDSVAPESTEADIRQFSFITSRHEGCLDEPLVVRRCYANSRLHTTLMSHASRHNIRLIPSIESGLGIINLREIASADPRVDALIFAAEDYCADLGLIRTPSRTEMLYARQAVVTAASAFGLQAIDLVCLDFQNQAILEEECREGREFGFMGKQAIHPNQVEIIQKTFLPDPAAVCDEVTVTMLGFSFIGNHMNSDIERAAKIIEGYELHSQKGVGAFNLDGKMIDLPVVKWASKVLARAKAAGLTISGATSSGGASKASADG
;
A
#
# COMPACT_ATOMS: atom_id res chain seq x y z
N MET A 1 0.95 22.05 -15.52
CA MET A 1 1.97 21.41 -14.64
C MET A 1 3.12 20.77 -15.46
N HIS A 2 3.42 21.25 -16.67
CA HIS A 2 4.21 20.45 -17.63
C HIS A 2 5.70 20.26 -17.30
N ALA A 3 6.35 21.17 -16.56
CA ALA A 3 7.78 21.04 -16.24
C ALA A 3 8.11 20.14 -15.02
N GLY A 4 7.12 19.76 -14.18
CA GLY A 4 7.28 18.81 -13.07
C GLY A 4 8.40 19.11 -12.05
N GLY A 5 8.80 18.09 -11.28
CA GLY A 5 9.86 18.21 -10.26
C GLY A 5 11.27 18.43 -10.84
N THR A 6 11.56 17.90 -12.04
CA THR A 6 12.83 18.13 -12.74
C THR A 6 12.98 19.57 -13.21
N GLY A 7 11.89 20.18 -13.69
CA GLY A 7 11.88 21.60 -14.02
C GLY A 7 12.05 22.49 -12.80
N LEU A 8 11.48 22.09 -11.66
CA LEU A 8 11.70 22.80 -10.39
C LEU A 8 13.18 22.71 -9.96
N THR A 9 13.80 21.53 -10.05
CA THR A 9 15.25 21.37 -9.80
C THR A 9 16.09 22.27 -10.71
N ALA A 10 15.79 22.28 -12.01
CA ALA A 10 16.45 23.14 -12.99
C ALA A 10 16.33 24.62 -12.61
N TYR A 11 15.12 25.08 -12.29
CA TYR A 11 14.87 26.46 -11.92
C TYR A 11 15.58 26.85 -10.63
N VAL A 12 15.46 26.04 -9.57
CA VAL A 12 16.11 26.29 -8.28
C VAL A 12 17.61 26.34 -8.43
N GLY A 13 18.21 25.33 -9.07
CA GLY A 13 19.66 25.32 -9.28
C GLY A 13 20.12 26.50 -10.13
N PHE A 14 19.33 26.92 -11.12
CA PHE A 14 19.62 28.13 -11.89
C PHE A 14 19.51 29.41 -11.05
N ARG A 15 18.52 29.54 -10.17
CA ARG A 15 18.38 30.66 -9.23
C ARG A 15 19.52 30.72 -8.22
N LEU A 16 20.08 29.57 -7.84
CA LEU A 16 21.23 29.49 -6.93
C LEU A 16 22.52 30.03 -7.54
N PHE A 17 22.62 30.15 -8.87
CA PHE A 17 23.72 30.92 -9.46
C PHE A 17 23.68 32.39 -9.02
N GLY A 18 22.52 32.96 -8.69
CA GLY A 18 22.40 34.39 -8.32
C GLY A 18 22.37 35.31 -9.54
N ASP A 19 23.02 36.48 -9.45
CA ASP A 19 22.98 37.46 -10.54
C ASP A 19 23.70 36.95 -11.79
N ILE A 20 22.95 36.88 -12.90
CA ILE A 20 23.44 36.42 -14.21
C ILE A 20 23.43 37.59 -15.18
N ARG A 21 24.55 37.76 -15.89
CA ARG A 21 24.70 38.78 -16.93
C ARG A 21 24.64 38.10 -18.30
N PRO A 22 23.91 38.66 -19.27
CA PRO A 22 23.93 38.19 -20.65
C PRO A 22 25.35 38.14 -21.22
N GLY A 23 25.60 37.21 -22.15
CA GLY A 23 26.89 37.02 -22.81
C GLY A 23 27.91 36.17 -22.05
N LYS A 24 27.56 35.66 -20.87
CA LYS A 24 28.40 34.73 -20.10
C LYS A 24 28.21 33.28 -20.56
N THR A 25 29.21 32.42 -20.31
CA THR A 25 29.20 31.03 -20.77
C THR A 25 28.75 30.07 -19.67
N ILE A 26 27.77 29.23 -19.96
CA ILE A 26 27.36 28.10 -19.12
C ILE A 26 27.64 26.77 -19.79
N TYR A 27 28.22 25.84 -19.04
CA TYR A 27 28.31 24.44 -19.41
C TYR A 27 27.30 23.61 -18.62
N ILE A 28 26.62 22.67 -19.29
CA ILE A 28 25.63 21.78 -18.69
C ILE A 28 26.01 20.34 -19.03
N SER A 29 26.36 19.55 -18.01
CA SER A 29 26.62 18.12 -18.21
C SER A 29 25.30 17.35 -18.32
N GLY A 30 25.19 16.41 -19.26
CA GLY A 30 23.94 15.67 -19.49
C GLY A 30 22.78 16.56 -19.99
N ALA A 31 23.07 17.52 -20.86
CA ALA A 31 22.16 18.59 -21.28
C ALA A 31 20.87 18.09 -21.98
N ALA A 32 20.87 16.90 -22.57
CA ALA A 32 19.67 16.32 -23.20
C ALA A 32 18.75 15.55 -22.22
N GLY A 33 19.14 15.44 -20.95
CA GLY A 33 18.34 14.79 -19.91
C GLY A 33 17.20 15.67 -19.38
N ALA A 34 16.33 15.10 -18.53
CA ALA A 34 15.12 15.77 -18.02
C ALA A 34 15.38 17.13 -17.34
N THR A 35 16.41 17.21 -16.49
CA THR A 35 16.79 18.48 -15.82
C THR A 35 17.64 19.34 -16.75
N GLY A 36 18.65 18.75 -17.40
CA GLY A 36 19.60 19.47 -18.26
C GLY A 36 18.93 20.24 -19.40
N TYR A 37 17.89 19.66 -20.01
CA TYR A 37 17.19 20.27 -21.15
C TYR A 37 16.42 21.53 -20.75
N VAL A 38 15.84 21.54 -19.54
CA VAL A 38 15.14 22.71 -19.00
C VAL A 38 16.14 23.82 -18.66
N ILE A 39 17.30 23.46 -18.10
CA ILE A 39 18.36 24.44 -17.75
C ILE A 39 18.91 25.10 -19.00
N ALA A 40 19.15 24.32 -20.06
CA ALA A 40 19.65 24.84 -21.33
C ALA A 40 18.75 25.94 -21.87
N GLN A 41 17.43 25.72 -21.86
CA GLN A 41 16.45 26.71 -22.32
C GLN A 41 16.37 27.92 -21.40
N ILE A 42 16.34 27.73 -20.08
CA ILE A 42 16.39 28.86 -19.11
C ILE A 42 17.63 29.71 -19.34
N ALA A 43 18.79 29.08 -19.56
CA ALA A 43 20.03 29.78 -19.84
C ALA A 43 19.98 30.59 -21.14
N LYS A 44 19.38 30.06 -22.21
CA LYS A 44 19.13 30.80 -23.46
C LYS A 44 18.19 31.99 -23.25
N ILE A 45 17.09 31.81 -22.52
CA ILE A 45 16.15 32.89 -22.15
C ILE A 45 16.87 34.01 -21.40
N LYS A 46 17.88 33.67 -20.59
CA LYS A 46 18.69 34.64 -19.83
C LYS A 46 19.87 35.21 -20.63
N GLY A 47 19.97 34.90 -21.92
CA GLY A 47 20.98 35.45 -22.82
C GLY A 47 22.38 34.90 -22.60
N LEU A 48 22.51 33.68 -22.06
CA LEU A 48 23.80 33.01 -21.92
C LEU A 48 24.21 32.30 -23.22
N ARG A 49 25.53 32.13 -23.38
CA ARG A 49 26.10 31.14 -24.29
C ARG A 49 26.06 29.77 -23.60
N VAL A 50 25.38 28.82 -24.21
CA VAL A 50 25.09 27.50 -23.62
C VAL A 50 25.85 26.42 -24.35
N ILE A 51 26.62 25.64 -23.59
CA ILE A 51 27.36 24.48 -24.07
C ILE A 51 26.83 23.25 -23.34
N GLY A 52 26.50 22.18 -24.08
CA GLY A 52 25.94 20.96 -23.52
C GLY A 52 26.74 19.71 -23.85
N SER A 53 26.82 18.75 -22.94
CA SER A 53 27.29 17.39 -23.26
C SER A 53 26.17 16.36 -23.16
N THR A 54 26.23 15.34 -24.01
CA THR A 54 25.29 14.20 -23.99
C THR A 54 25.99 12.93 -24.47
N GLY A 55 25.37 11.77 -24.29
CA GLY A 55 25.98 10.47 -24.57
C GLY A 55 25.66 9.88 -25.94
N ASP A 56 25.09 10.67 -26.85
CA ASP A 56 24.57 10.24 -28.15
C ASP A 56 24.52 11.40 -29.16
N ASP A 57 24.81 11.13 -30.44
CA ASP A 57 24.90 12.17 -31.49
C ASP A 57 23.52 12.69 -31.92
N ALA A 58 22.48 11.86 -31.91
CA ALA A 58 21.12 12.32 -32.22
C ALA A 58 20.66 13.33 -31.16
N LYS A 59 21.10 13.13 -29.91
CA LYS A 59 20.86 14.09 -28.82
C LYS A 59 21.66 15.37 -28.98
N VAL A 60 22.86 15.33 -29.59
CA VAL A 60 23.63 16.53 -29.96
C VAL A 60 22.84 17.36 -30.97
N LEU A 61 22.37 16.75 -32.05
CA LEU A 61 21.53 17.42 -33.05
C LEU A 61 20.27 18.00 -32.43
N PHE A 62 19.57 17.24 -31.58
CA PHE A 62 18.38 17.72 -30.87
C PHE A 62 18.66 18.97 -30.02
N LEU A 63 19.78 19.01 -29.29
CA LEU A 63 20.16 20.18 -28.51
C LEU A 63 20.46 21.39 -29.39
N MET A 64 21.15 21.21 -30.51
CA MET A 64 21.49 22.30 -31.44
C MET A 64 20.25 22.84 -32.17
N GLU A 65 19.41 21.95 -32.70
CA GLU A 65 18.28 22.32 -33.58
C GLU A 65 17.02 22.68 -32.79
N THR A 66 16.71 21.95 -31.71
CA THR A 66 15.46 22.11 -30.96
C THR A 66 15.64 22.97 -29.72
N ALA A 67 16.71 22.76 -28.94
CA ALA A 67 16.97 23.58 -27.76
C ALA A 67 17.62 24.93 -28.09
N GLY A 68 18.20 25.06 -29.30
CA GLY A 68 18.87 26.27 -29.77
C GLY A 68 20.10 26.63 -28.94
N ILE A 69 20.82 25.65 -28.40
CA ILE A 69 22.07 25.92 -27.68
C ILE A 69 23.22 26.21 -28.65
N ASP A 70 24.26 26.87 -28.15
CA ASP A 70 25.34 27.40 -28.99
C ASP A 70 26.39 26.36 -29.37
N ALA A 71 26.55 25.31 -28.56
CA ALA A 71 27.37 24.15 -28.88
C ALA A 71 26.93 22.91 -28.08
N ALA A 72 27.06 21.73 -28.68
CA ALA A 72 26.90 20.46 -27.97
C ALA A 72 27.85 19.39 -28.50
N PHE A 73 28.26 18.45 -27.64
CA PHE A 73 29.15 17.36 -28.02
C PHE A 73 28.79 16.03 -27.34
N ASN A 74 29.22 14.94 -27.99
CA ASN A 74 29.06 13.59 -27.47
C ASN A 74 30.28 13.19 -26.63
N TYR A 75 30.12 13.12 -25.31
CA TYR A 75 31.22 12.82 -24.38
C TYR A 75 31.78 11.40 -24.51
N LYS A 76 31.14 10.52 -25.30
CA LYS A 76 31.66 9.18 -25.61
C LYS A 76 32.62 9.16 -26.81
N LYS A 77 32.68 10.24 -27.58
CA LYS A 77 33.49 10.34 -28.82
C LYS A 77 34.66 11.30 -28.69
N ILE A 78 34.50 12.36 -27.91
CA ILE A 78 35.53 13.35 -27.60
C ILE A 78 35.60 13.49 -26.08
N SER A 79 36.82 13.65 -25.55
CA SER A 79 36.96 13.89 -24.12
C SER A 79 36.36 15.25 -23.75
N VAL A 80 35.86 15.37 -22.51
CA VAL A 80 35.27 16.64 -22.05
C VAL A 80 36.31 17.77 -22.08
N ASP A 81 37.57 17.48 -21.77
CA ASP A 81 38.64 18.48 -21.74
C ASP A 81 38.97 19.03 -23.15
N GLU A 82 39.07 18.14 -24.15
CA GLU A 82 39.26 18.55 -25.55
C GLU A 82 38.06 19.34 -26.08
N ALA A 83 36.83 18.86 -25.83
CA ALA A 83 35.62 19.52 -26.30
C ALA A 83 35.43 20.91 -25.67
N LEU A 84 35.72 21.07 -24.38
CA LEU A 84 35.65 22.37 -23.73
C LEU A 84 36.74 23.34 -24.22
N SER A 85 37.92 22.83 -24.58
CA SER A 85 38.97 23.64 -25.24
C SER A 85 38.48 24.22 -26.57
N GLU A 86 37.71 23.44 -27.35
CA GLU A 86 37.16 23.85 -28.64
C GLU A 86 35.95 24.78 -28.49
N TYR A 87 34.97 24.40 -27.67
CA TYR A 87 33.67 25.08 -27.62
C TYR A 87 33.60 26.23 -26.60
N ALA A 88 34.50 26.24 -25.62
CA ALA A 88 34.60 27.25 -24.56
C ALA A 88 36.01 27.88 -24.46
N PRO A 89 36.60 28.41 -25.55
CA PRO A 89 37.98 28.94 -25.54
C PRO A 89 38.16 30.13 -24.59
N ASP A 90 37.09 30.90 -24.34
CA ASP A 90 37.07 32.03 -23.40
C ASP A 90 36.73 31.62 -21.96
N GLY A 91 36.67 30.31 -21.69
CA GLY A 91 36.36 29.72 -20.40
C GLY A 91 34.88 29.70 -20.02
N ILE A 92 34.61 29.12 -18.85
CA ILE A 92 33.25 28.83 -18.36
C ILE A 92 32.96 29.66 -17.10
N ASP A 93 31.89 30.45 -17.11
CA ASP A 93 31.47 31.26 -15.96
C ASP A 93 30.49 30.51 -15.05
N PHE A 94 29.69 29.61 -15.63
CA PHE A 94 28.68 28.84 -14.92
C PHE A 94 28.77 27.37 -15.29
N PHE A 95 28.70 26.48 -14.30
CA PHE A 95 28.61 25.05 -14.56
C PHE A 95 27.42 24.45 -13.82
N PHE A 96 26.56 23.75 -14.54
CA PHE A 96 25.51 22.94 -13.94
C PHE A 96 25.86 21.46 -14.10
N ASP A 97 26.18 20.82 -12.98
CA ASP A 97 26.69 19.46 -12.98
C ASP A 97 25.61 18.43 -12.59
N ASN A 98 25.30 17.55 -13.54
CA ASN A 98 24.49 16.35 -13.33
C ASN A 98 25.34 15.07 -13.29
N VAL A 99 26.62 15.14 -13.68
CA VAL A 99 27.44 13.98 -14.01
C VAL A 99 28.57 13.73 -13.02
N GLY A 100 29.28 14.77 -12.57
CA GLY A 100 30.42 14.64 -11.66
C GLY A 100 31.65 13.96 -12.29
N GLY A 101 32.56 13.48 -11.44
CA GLY A 101 33.74 12.71 -11.83
C GLY A 101 34.66 13.46 -12.80
N GLU A 102 35.08 12.78 -13.87
CA GLU A 102 35.95 13.34 -14.92
C GLU A 102 35.38 14.62 -15.56
N THR A 103 34.05 14.71 -15.67
CA THR A 103 33.39 15.90 -16.24
C THR A 103 33.60 17.12 -15.33
N LEU A 104 33.49 16.93 -14.01
CA LEU A 104 33.76 17.99 -13.04
C LEU A 104 35.24 18.39 -13.07
N GLU A 105 36.15 17.42 -13.09
CA GLU A 105 37.60 17.67 -13.19
C GLU A 105 37.94 18.50 -14.45
N ALA A 106 37.49 18.06 -15.62
CA ALA A 106 37.72 18.78 -16.88
C ALA A 106 37.12 20.20 -16.82
N THR A 107 35.90 20.35 -16.31
CA THR A 107 35.26 21.68 -16.23
C THR A 107 36.03 22.64 -15.30
N ILE A 108 36.60 22.15 -14.20
CA ILE A 108 37.48 22.96 -13.32
C ILE A 108 38.70 23.48 -14.10
N ASN A 109 39.25 22.71 -15.05
CA ASN A 109 40.36 23.16 -15.91
C ASN A 109 39.97 24.36 -16.78
N HIS A 110 38.73 24.37 -17.28
CA HIS A 110 38.20 25.38 -18.21
C HIS A 110 37.41 26.51 -17.53
N ALA A 111 37.25 26.47 -16.21
CA ALA A 111 36.55 27.50 -15.44
C ALA A 111 37.25 28.86 -15.51
N ASN A 112 36.47 29.94 -15.63
CA ASN A 112 36.95 31.30 -15.41
C ASN A 112 37.17 31.58 -13.92
N THR A 113 37.97 32.61 -13.60
CA THR A 113 38.12 33.07 -12.21
C THR A 113 36.77 33.57 -11.71
N HIS A 114 36.36 33.15 -10.51
CA HIS A 114 35.03 33.39 -9.92
C HIS A 114 33.85 32.72 -10.63
N ALA A 115 34.10 31.66 -11.41
CA ALA A 115 33.01 30.86 -11.96
C ALA A 115 32.20 30.17 -10.83
N ARG A 116 30.91 30.00 -11.09
CA ARG A 116 29.92 29.43 -10.15
C ARG A 116 29.45 28.07 -10.63
N PHE A 117 29.55 27.07 -9.77
CA PHE A 117 29.28 25.66 -10.08
C PHE A 117 28.13 25.19 -9.19
N ILE A 118 27.06 24.69 -9.81
CA ILE A 118 25.92 24.10 -9.13
C ILE A 118 25.95 22.59 -9.35
N LEU A 119 26.19 21.86 -8.27
CA LEU A 119 26.24 20.40 -8.28
C LEU A 119 24.85 19.86 -7.95
N CYS A 120 24.14 19.40 -8.97
CA CYS A 120 22.81 18.79 -8.84
C CYS A 120 22.89 17.27 -8.63
N GLY A 121 23.96 16.64 -9.13
CA GLY A 121 24.16 15.22 -8.98
C GLY A 121 25.48 14.73 -9.58
N ALA A 122 25.80 13.47 -9.31
CA ALA A 122 27.00 12.80 -9.81
C ALA A 122 26.64 11.42 -10.41
N ILE A 123 25.79 11.41 -11.46
CA ILE A 123 25.25 10.16 -12.01
C ILE A 123 26.34 9.17 -12.46
N SER A 124 27.55 9.65 -12.78
CA SER A 124 28.67 8.78 -13.17
C SER A 124 29.16 7.88 -12.03
N GLY A 125 28.93 8.26 -10.76
CA GLY A 125 29.45 7.55 -9.59
C GLY A 125 28.40 6.97 -8.64
N TYR A 126 27.10 7.11 -8.91
CA TYR A 126 26.04 6.68 -7.98
C TYR A 126 26.01 5.17 -7.73
N ASN A 127 26.35 4.36 -8.73
CA ASN A 127 26.32 2.90 -8.64
C ASN A 127 27.70 2.29 -8.35
N GLN A 128 28.71 3.13 -8.05
CA GLN A 128 30.07 2.72 -7.73
C GLN A 128 30.30 2.77 -6.22
N SER A 129 31.17 1.90 -5.70
CA SER A 129 31.64 2.01 -4.31
C SER A 129 32.49 3.26 -4.12
N ASP A 130 32.73 3.68 -2.88
CA ASP A 130 33.53 4.87 -2.60
C ASP A 130 34.98 4.73 -3.11
N GLU A 131 35.51 3.50 -3.15
CA GLU A 131 36.84 3.18 -3.67
C GLU A 131 36.93 3.22 -5.20
N GLU A 132 35.82 2.91 -5.88
CA GLU A 132 35.73 2.88 -7.35
C GLU A 132 35.44 4.27 -7.95
N ARG A 133 34.92 5.20 -7.14
CA ARG A 133 34.56 6.55 -7.60
C ARG A 133 35.78 7.34 -8.05
N TYR A 134 35.61 8.05 -9.17
CA TYR A 134 36.64 8.92 -9.69
C TYR A 134 36.95 10.08 -8.73
N GLY A 135 38.19 10.13 -8.23
CA GLY A 135 38.69 11.23 -7.43
C GLY A 135 39.09 12.44 -8.29
N VAL A 136 38.50 13.61 -8.01
CA VAL A 136 38.86 14.88 -8.67
C VAL A 136 40.20 15.37 -8.15
N LYS A 137 41.20 15.45 -9.03
CA LYS A 137 42.61 15.68 -8.67
C LYS A 137 43.01 17.15 -8.70
N ASN A 138 42.27 17.98 -9.43
CA ASN A 138 42.62 19.38 -9.65
C ASN A 138 41.92 20.36 -8.70
N LEU A 139 41.45 19.90 -7.54
CA LEU A 139 40.71 20.74 -6.57
C LEU A 139 41.48 21.97 -6.09
N PHE A 140 42.81 21.97 -6.15
CA PHE A 140 43.59 23.20 -5.87
C PHE A 140 43.19 24.36 -6.80
N LYS A 141 42.71 24.08 -8.01
CA LYS A 141 42.18 25.10 -8.93
C LYS A 141 40.90 25.77 -8.42
N VAL A 142 40.14 25.15 -7.51
CA VAL A 142 39.02 25.80 -6.83
C VAL A 142 39.53 27.00 -6.04
N VAL A 143 40.63 26.82 -5.29
CA VAL A 143 41.31 27.90 -4.57
C VAL A 143 41.98 28.86 -5.56
N SER A 144 42.72 28.31 -6.52
CA SER A 144 43.51 29.08 -7.48
C SER A 144 42.69 29.76 -8.57
N LYS A 145 41.36 29.58 -8.62
CA LYS A 145 40.38 30.31 -9.45
C LYS A 145 39.26 30.96 -8.62
N ARG A 146 39.22 30.73 -7.30
CA ARG A 146 38.17 31.18 -6.37
C ARG A 146 36.78 30.85 -6.91
N LEU A 147 36.61 29.57 -7.23
CA LEU A 147 35.34 29.04 -7.71
C LEU A 147 34.36 28.97 -6.55
N ASP A 148 33.12 29.30 -6.80
CA ASP A 148 32.01 29.05 -5.88
C ASP A 148 31.34 27.75 -6.30
N ILE A 149 31.47 26.71 -5.47
CA ILE A 149 30.94 25.38 -5.76
C ILE A 149 29.90 25.03 -4.70
N LYS A 150 28.66 24.83 -5.14
CA LYS A 150 27.53 24.59 -4.25
C LYS A 150 26.71 23.39 -4.71
N GLY A 151 26.58 22.41 -3.82
CA GLY A 151 25.57 21.36 -3.94
C GLY A 151 24.21 21.85 -3.44
N PHE A 152 23.14 21.26 -3.96
CA PHE A 152 21.80 21.51 -3.41
C PHE A 152 20.90 20.27 -3.52
N LEU A 153 19.95 20.18 -2.59
CA LEU A 153 18.82 19.27 -2.70
C LEU A 153 17.57 20.09 -2.96
N VAL A 154 16.84 19.76 -4.04
CA VAL A 154 15.63 20.50 -4.42
C VAL A 154 14.58 20.49 -3.30
N SER A 155 14.48 19.41 -2.52
CA SER A 155 13.55 19.32 -1.39
C SER A 155 13.78 20.39 -0.32
N GLU A 156 15.01 20.86 -0.16
CA GLU A 156 15.39 21.86 0.84
C GLU A 156 15.47 23.27 0.23
N ALA A 157 15.99 23.38 -1.00
CA ALA A 157 16.23 24.68 -1.64
C ALA A 157 15.00 25.25 -2.36
N ALA A 158 14.01 24.43 -2.72
CA ALA A 158 12.85 24.88 -3.50
C ALA A 158 11.86 25.80 -2.78
N PRO A 159 11.53 25.66 -1.47
CA PRO A 159 10.46 26.41 -0.82
C PRO A 159 10.41 27.92 -1.15
N PRO A 160 11.51 28.70 -1.11
CA PRO A 160 11.48 30.12 -1.44
C PRO A 160 11.26 30.44 -2.93
N PHE A 161 11.43 29.47 -3.83
CA PHE A 161 11.37 29.67 -5.28
C PHE A 161 10.14 29.07 -5.95
N ILE A 162 9.25 28.38 -5.22
CA ILE A 162 8.08 27.70 -5.79
C ILE A 162 7.13 28.68 -6.50
N GLU A 163 6.83 29.81 -5.88
CA GLU A 163 5.91 30.80 -6.47
C GLU A 163 6.51 31.44 -7.73
N ASP A 164 7.80 31.79 -7.67
CA ASP A 164 8.55 32.35 -8.81
C ASP A 164 8.66 31.35 -9.96
N PHE A 165 8.94 30.08 -9.64
CA PHE A 165 8.92 28.98 -10.60
C PHE A 165 7.58 28.88 -11.32
N HIS A 166 6.48 28.86 -10.56
CA HIS A 166 5.14 28.80 -11.13
C HIS A 166 4.80 30.01 -11.99
N ARG A 167 5.31 31.20 -11.65
CA ARG A 167 5.04 32.42 -12.42
C ARG A 167 5.86 32.47 -13.70
N GLU A 168 7.18 32.27 -13.61
CA GLU A 168 8.11 32.44 -14.72
C GLU A 168 8.09 31.23 -15.67
N VAL A 169 8.27 30.01 -15.16
CA VAL A 169 8.40 28.82 -16.01
C VAL A 169 7.07 28.49 -16.70
N VAL A 170 5.93 28.68 -16.03
CA VAL A 170 4.63 28.54 -16.70
C VAL A 170 4.42 29.63 -17.75
N GLY A 171 4.92 30.84 -17.50
CA GLY A 171 4.92 31.93 -18.49
C GLY A 171 5.66 31.52 -19.76
N TRP A 172 6.90 31.05 -19.62
CA TRP A 172 7.74 30.62 -20.75
C TRP A 172 7.18 29.41 -21.50
N VAL A 173 6.56 28.47 -20.80
CA VAL A 173 5.87 27.33 -21.44
C VAL A 173 4.66 27.81 -22.25
N LYS A 174 3.92 28.80 -21.77
CA LYS A 174 2.76 29.35 -22.49
C LYS A 174 3.15 30.22 -23.69
N SER A 175 4.25 30.96 -23.59
CA SER A 175 4.75 31.80 -24.69
C SER A 175 5.47 30.98 -25.77
N GLY A 176 5.85 29.73 -25.47
CA GLY A 176 6.64 28.89 -26.35
C GLY A 176 8.15 29.13 -26.23
N GLU A 177 8.60 30.02 -25.34
CA GLU A 177 10.01 30.25 -25.05
C GLU A 177 10.68 29.05 -24.35
N LEU A 178 9.88 28.21 -23.67
CA LEU A 178 10.34 26.95 -23.08
C LEU A 178 9.48 25.79 -23.58
N VAL A 179 10.11 24.89 -24.32
CA VAL A 179 9.52 23.66 -24.84
C VAL A 179 9.77 22.53 -23.86
N VAL A 180 8.71 21.81 -23.50
CA VAL A 180 8.83 20.58 -22.69
C VAL A 180 8.95 19.41 -23.66
N SER A 181 10.08 18.69 -23.60
CA SER A 181 10.32 17.48 -24.38
C SER A 181 10.10 16.25 -23.49
N ASP A 182 9.09 15.47 -23.86
CA ASP A 182 8.74 14.23 -23.19
C ASP A 182 9.05 13.05 -24.13
N SER A 183 9.83 12.08 -23.65
CA SER A 183 9.95 10.78 -24.30
C SER A 183 8.78 9.92 -23.90
N VAL A 184 7.87 9.71 -24.84
CA VAL A 184 6.62 8.99 -24.63
C VAL A 184 6.79 7.57 -25.15
N VAL A 185 6.75 6.56 -24.27
CA VAL A 185 6.71 5.15 -24.69
C VAL A 185 5.28 4.65 -24.61
N GLU A 186 4.69 4.31 -25.77
CA GLU A 186 3.34 3.79 -25.85
C GLU A 186 3.30 2.29 -25.51
N GLY A 187 2.24 1.87 -24.81
CA GLY A 187 1.99 0.46 -24.46
C GLY A 187 2.71 -0.02 -23.20
N ILE A 188 1.96 -0.53 -22.21
CA ILE A 188 2.51 -0.97 -20.90
C ILE A 188 3.49 -2.13 -21.05
N GLU A 189 3.31 -2.96 -22.08
CA GLU A 189 4.22 -4.02 -22.49
C GLU A 189 5.63 -3.52 -22.78
N ASN A 190 5.76 -2.24 -23.16
CA ASN A 190 7.04 -1.60 -23.40
C ASN A 190 7.62 -0.95 -22.14
N THR A 191 6.91 -0.94 -20.99
CA THR A 191 7.42 -0.37 -19.73
C THR A 191 8.76 -0.98 -19.28
N PRO A 192 9.00 -2.31 -19.34
CA PRO A 192 10.30 -2.86 -19.00
C PRO A 192 11.41 -2.34 -19.91
N LYS A 193 11.16 -2.29 -21.22
CA LYS A 193 12.10 -1.73 -22.20
C LYS A 193 12.32 -0.24 -21.95
N ALA A 194 11.26 0.51 -21.69
CA ALA A 194 11.29 1.93 -21.36
C ALA A 194 12.14 2.20 -20.11
N LEU A 195 11.99 1.39 -19.06
CA LEU A 195 12.79 1.48 -17.84
C LEU A 195 14.26 1.15 -18.11
N VAL A 196 14.55 0.11 -18.89
CA VAL A 196 15.92 -0.22 -19.31
C VAL A 196 16.52 0.91 -20.15
N ASP A 197 15.76 1.46 -21.08
CA ASP A 197 16.18 2.57 -21.93
C ASP A 197 16.43 3.85 -21.10
N MET A 198 15.63 4.08 -20.05
CA MET A 198 15.85 5.15 -19.05
C MET A 198 17.19 4.97 -18.33
N LEU A 199 17.42 3.77 -17.79
CA LEU A 199 18.64 3.44 -17.03
C LEU A 199 19.89 3.47 -17.93
N GLN A 200 19.74 3.17 -19.22
CA GLN A 200 20.79 3.27 -20.22
C GLN A 200 20.93 4.69 -20.80
N GLY A 201 20.11 5.64 -20.36
CA GLY A 201 20.16 7.03 -20.79
C GLY A 201 19.79 7.23 -22.27
N LYS A 202 18.90 6.42 -22.82
CA LYS A 202 18.40 6.53 -24.21
C LYS A 202 17.24 7.53 -24.35
N ASN A 203 16.55 7.89 -23.27
CA ASN A 203 15.45 8.85 -23.27
C ASN A 203 15.93 10.30 -23.53
N LEU A 204 15.13 11.08 -24.25
CA LEU A 204 15.24 12.53 -24.40
C LEU A 204 14.32 13.22 -23.39
N GLY A 205 14.83 14.18 -22.63
CA GLY A 205 14.03 14.88 -21.64
C GLY A 205 13.42 13.94 -20.60
N LYS A 206 12.18 14.21 -20.20
CA LYS A 206 11.47 13.40 -19.18
C LYS A 206 10.79 12.21 -19.84
N GLN A 207 10.93 11.02 -19.25
CA GLN A 207 10.25 9.85 -19.77
C GLN A 207 8.83 9.76 -19.21
N HIS A 208 7.86 9.73 -20.11
CA HIS A 208 6.44 9.64 -19.84
C HIS A 208 5.91 8.31 -20.41
N HIS A 209 5.01 7.70 -19.65
CA HIS A 209 4.22 6.59 -20.14
C HIS A 209 2.77 7.10 -20.23
N PRO A 210 2.26 7.43 -21.42
CA PRO A 210 0.88 7.85 -21.55
C PRO A 210 -0.01 6.63 -21.29
N PHE A 211 -0.96 6.78 -20.37
CA PHE A 211 -2.05 5.82 -20.20
C PHE A 211 -3.23 6.30 -21.09
N TRP A 212 -3.17 6.05 -22.40
CA TRP A 212 -4.21 6.38 -23.43
C TRP A 212 -4.63 7.89 -23.50
N PRO A 213 -5.23 8.41 -24.61
CA PRO A 213 -5.55 9.82 -24.72
C PRO A 213 -6.90 10.09 -24.04
N LEU A 214 -6.87 10.72 -22.86
CA LEU A 214 -8.03 11.46 -22.39
C LEU A 214 -8.18 12.69 -23.29
N GLN A 215 -9.18 12.67 -24.18
CA GLN A 215 -9.71 13.89 -24.78
C GLN A 215 -10.10 14.83 -23.63
N LEU A 216 -9.31 15.90 -23.46
CA LEU A 216 -9.58 16.95 -22.49
C LEU A 216 -10.87 17.66 -22.90
N VAL A 217 -11.97 17.33 -22.22
CA VAL A 217 -13.18 18.16 -22.22
C VAL A 217 -12.86 19.42 -21.41
N PRO A 218 -13.07 20.64 -21.94
CA PRO A 218 -12.80 21.86 -21.19
C PRO A 218 -13.84 22.02 -20.07
N LEU A 219 -13.38 22.16 -18.83
CA LEU A 219 -14.24 22.50 -17.70
C LEU A 219 -14.66 23.99 -17.80
N PRO A 220 -15.95 24.33 -17.73
CA PRO A 220 -16.39 25.69 -17.54
C PRO A 220 -16.43 26.00 -16.04
N ASN A 221 -15.72 27.06 -15.59
CA ASN A 221 -16.13 28.02 -14.53
C ASN A 221 -14.91 28.58 -13.74
N PRO A 222 -14.70 29.91 -13.70
CA PRO A 222 -13.62 30.58 -12.95
C PRO A 222 -13.64 30.49 -11.42
N GLN A 223 -14.69 29.95 -10.79
CA GLN A 223 -14.84 30.00 -9.32
C GLN A 223 -14.07 28.93 -8.53
N ALA A 224 -13.56 27.87 -9.18
CA ALA A 224 -12.82 26.79 -8.51
C ALA A 224 -11.39 27.16 -8.05
N MET A 225 -10.89 28.34 -8.44
CA MET A 225 -9.50 28.75 -8.17
C MET A 225 -9.24 29.31 -6.76
N PHE A 226 -10.29 29.56 -5.96
CA PHE A 226 -10.13 30.16 -4.62
C PHE A 226 -9.96 29.13 -3.49
N ALA A 227 -10.48 27.91 -3.65
CA ALA A 227 -10.51 26.89 -2.58
C ALA A 227 -9.19 26.11 -2.39
N LEU A 228 -8.21 26.28 -3.27
CA LEU A 228 -6.92 25.57 -3.22
C LEU A 228 -5.81 26.33 -2.44
N ARG A 229 -6.09 27.54 -1.94
CA ARG A 229 -5.07 28.38 -1.27
C ARG A 229 -4.92 28.14 0.23
N THR A 230 -5.79 27.36 0.87
CA THR A 230 -5.82 27.24 2.34
C THR A 230 -5.23 25.94 2.92
N ALA A 231 -4.85 24.96 2.10
CA ALA A 231 -4.37 23.65 2.57
C ALA A 231 -2.83 23.49 2.64
N ALA A 232 -2.06 24.58 2.47
CA ALA A 232 -0.60 24.55 2.33
C ALA A 232 0.19 24.93 3.60
N LYS A 233 -0.39 24.81 4.80
CA LYS A 233 0.28 25.12 6.07
C LYS A 233 0.10 24.01 7.10
N THR A 234 0.87 22.93 6.97
CA THR A 234 1.44 22.11 8.07
C THR A 234 2.08 20.85 7.48
N HIS A 235 3.41 20.85 7.35
CA HIS A 235 4.20 19.62 7.15
C HIS A 235 5.34 19.63 8.17
N THR A 236 5.19 18.82 9.22
CA THR A 236 6.30 18.41 10.10
C THR A 236 6.80 17.06 9.59
N ILE A 237 8.11 16.97 9.35
CA ILE A 237 8.81 15.85 8.74
C ILE A 237 9.25 14.88 9.83
N LEU A 238 8.92 13.59 9.69
CA LEU A 238 9.57 12.49 10.42
C LEU A 238 10.33 11.63 9.40
N ARG A 239 11.66 11.66 9.50
CA ARG A 239 12.60 10.83 8.74
C ARG A 239 12.53 9.39 9.24
N ALA A 240 12.19 8.46 8.36
CA ALA A 240 12.53 7.04 8.52
C ALA A 240 13.38 6.62 7.31
N SER A 241 14.70 6.50 7.53
CA SER A 241 15.63 5.88 6.60
C SER A 241 15.33 4.39 6.51
N LEU A 242 14.83 3.89 5.37
CA LEU A 242 14.86 2.47 5.04
C LEU A 242 16.05 2.19 4.13
N ALA A 243 17.13 1.72 4.76
CA ALA A 243 18.20 1.00 4.08
C ALA A 243 17.64 -0.33 3.56
N TYR A 244 17.67 -0.52 2.25
CA TYR A 244 17.32 -1.79 1.61
C TYR A 244 18.46 -2.78 1.86
N ARG A 245 18.41 -3.53 2.97
CA ARG A 245 19.26 -4.71 3.15
C ARG A 245 18.60 -5.88 2.40
N VAL A 246 19.27 -6.39 1.39
CA VAL A 246 18.97 -7.70 0.80
C VAL A 246 19.27 -8.74 1.89
N ALA A 247 18.23 -9.28 2.52
CA ALA A 247 18.36 -10.39 3.45
C ALA A 247 18.60 -11.70 2.67
N PRO A 248 19.46 -12.61 3.15
CA PRO A 248 19.64 -13.92 2.53
C PRO A 248 18.33 -14.71 2.58
N PHE A 249 18.07 -15.49 1.54
CA PHE A 249 16.90 -16.36 1.43
C PHE A 249 16.99 -17.48 2.48
N SER A 250 16.38 -17.26 3.65
CA SER A 250 16.14 -18.29 4.66
C SER A 250 14.70 -18.79 4.52
N SER A 251 14.54 -20.08 4.26
CA SER A 251 13.25 -20.76 4.14
C SER A 251 12.41 -20.80 5.43
N ALA A 252 12.92 -20.24 6.53
CA ALA A 252 12.26 -20.20 7.83
C ALA A 252 11.43 -18.93 8.09
N ASN A 253 11.61 -17.84 7.31
CA ASN A 253 10.97 -16.54 7.56
C ASN A 253 10.10 -16.05 6.38
N SER A 254 9.15 -16.87 5.92
CA SER A 254 8.09 -16.34 5.04
C SER A 254 7.10 -15.51 5.88
N PRO A 255 6.69 -14.30 5.45
CA PRO A 255 5.69 -13.49 6.13
C PRO A 255 4.35 -14.22 6.40
N ALA A 256 4.10 -15.32 5.68
CA ALA A 256 2.96 -16.21 5.89
C ALA A 256 3.00 -17.00 7.23
N VAL A 257 4.17 -17.18 7.86
CA VAL A 257 4.32 -17.96 9.10
C VAL A 257 4.12 -17.11 10.35
N GLN A 258 4.37 -15.79 10.29
CA GLN A 258 4.24 -14.90 11.46
C GLN A 258 2.81 -14.41 11.76
N ARG A 259 1.85 -14.55 10.83
CA ARG A 259 0.46 -14.07 10.99
C ARG A 259 -0.53 -15.10 11.56
N ILE A 260 -0.08 -16.22 12.11
CA ILE A 260 -0.96 -17.34 12.52
C ILE A 260 -1.63 -17.10 13.88
N SER A 261 -1.10 -16.20 14.73
CA SER A 261 -1.63 -15.97 16.09
C SER A 261 -2.83 -15.00 16.18
N ASP A 262 -3.12 -14.22 15.13
CA ASP A 262 -4.14 -13.13 15.15
C ASP A 262 -5.25 -13.31 14.09
N ILE A 263 -5.61 -14.55 13.76
CA ILE A 263 -6.66 -14.82 12.75
C ILE A 263 -8.03 -14.39 13.30
N ARG A 264 -8.62 -13.35 12.68
CA ARG A 264 -10.00 -12.94 12.96
C ARG A 264 -10.98 -13.86 12.22
N PRO A 265 -12.01 -14.42 12.88
CA PRO A 265 -13.01 -15.24 12.19
C PRO A 265 -13.80 -14.39 11.20
N ARG A 266 -13.91 -14.88 9.96
CA ARG A 266 -14.63 -14.24 8.85
C ARG A 266 -15.33 -15.28 7.98
N ARG A 267 -15.98 -16.27 8.60
CA ARG A 267 -16.64 -17.37 7.85
C ARG A 267 -17.80 -16.84 7.04
N ALA A 268 -18.65 -16.00 7.64
CA ALA A 268 -19.72 -15.29 6.94
C ALA A 268 -19.48 -13.78 6.97
N LEU A 269 -19.38 -13.15 5.79
CA LEU A 269 -19.42 -11.70 5.63
C LEU A 269 -20.83 -11.29 5.23
N PHE A 270 -21.63 -10.86 6.20
CA PHE A 270 -23.04 -10.53 6.00
C PHE A 270 -23.23 -9.07 5.55
N TYR A 271 -23.62 -8.87 4.30
CA TYR A 271 -23.87 -7.57 3.70
C TYR A 271 -25.23 -7.01 4.10
N VAL A 272 -25.23 -5.76 4.55
CA VAL A 272 -26.40 -5.05 5.03
C VAL A 272 -26.46 -3.69 4.35
N PRO A 273 -27.51 -3.38 3.57
CA PRO A 273 -27.64 -2.07 2.93
C PRO A 273 -27.71 -0.97 3.98
N GLY A 274 -26.79 -0.02 3.95
CA GLY A 274 -26.72 1.08 4.90
C GLY A 274 -27.92 2.02 4.87
N SER A 275 -28.74 1.95 3.83
CA SER A 275 -29.98 2.74 3.69
C SER A 275 -31.24 2.08 4.27
N ASP A 276 -31.11 0.90 4.91
CA ASP A 276 -32.24 0.12 5.43
C ASP A 276 -32.12 -0.04 6.96
N GLU A 277 -32.82 0.81 7.70
CA GLU A 277 -32.79 0.88 9.17
C GLU A 277 -33.18 -0.44 9.82
N ARG A 278 -34.20 -1.11 9.27
CA ARG A 278 -34.70 -2.38 9.78
C ARG A 278 -33.63 -3.47 9.63
N LYS A 279 -32.93 -3.51 8.49
CA LYS A 279 -31.84 -4.48 8.27
C LYS A 279 -30.62 -4.16 9.12
N LEU A 280 -30.27 -2.89 9.31
CA LEU A 280 -29.20 -2.46 10.21
C LEU A 280 -29.47 -2.96 11.64
N HIS A 281 -30.64 -2.71 12.22
CA HIS A 281 -30.98 -3.19 13.56
C HIS A 281 -30.99 -4.73 13.67
N LYS A 282 -31.56 -5.42 12.67
CA LYS A 282 -31.63 -6.90 12.69
C LYS A 282 -30.24 -7.53 12.60
N SER A 283 -29.30 -6.90 11.90
CA SER A 283 -27.95 -7.43 11.71
C SER A 283 -27.18 -7.60 13.02
N ILE A 284 -27.41 -6.71 14.00
CA ILE A 284 -26.76 -6.70 15.31
C ILE A 284 -26.98 -8.02 16.06
N THR A 285 -28.16 -8.62 15.89
CA THR A 285 -28.57 -9.86 16.58
C THR A 285 -28.27 -11.13 15.80
N LEU A 286 -27.73 -11.04 14.59
CA LEU A 286 -27.68 -12.14 13.63
C LEU A 286 -26.55 -13.17 13.88
N GLY A 287 -25.61 -12.87 14.79
CA GLY A 287 -24.51 -13.79 15.14
C GLY A 287 -23.54 -14.07 13.99
N ALA A 288 -23.48 -13.20 12.98
CA ALA A 288 -22.50 -13.28 11.90
C ALA A 288 -21.10 -12.90 12.42
N ASP A 289 -20.07 -13.62 11.98
CA ASP A 289 -18.66 -13.36 12.25
C ASP A 289 -18.23 -11.96 11.82
N CYS A 290 -18.77 -11.51 10.69
CA CYS A 290 -18.48 -10.20 10.13
C CYS A 290 -19.75 -9.62 9.51
N ILE A 291 -20.13 -8.43 9.95
CA ILE A 291 -21.22 -7.65 9.33
C ILE A 291 -20.56 -6.58 8.47
N VAL A 292 -20.98 -6.49 7.21
CA VAL A 292 -20.54 -5.49 6.24
C VAL A 292 -21.69 -4.50 6.02
N TYR A 293 -21.56 -3.29 6.57
CA TYR A 293 -22.50 -2.22 6.25
C TYR A 293 -22.15 -1.63 4.89
N ASP A 294 -23.01 -1.89 3.91
CA ASP A 294 -22.78 -1.56 2.53
C ASP A 294 -23.29 -0.14 2.21
N LEU A 295 -22.43 0.64 1.57
CA LEU A 295 -22.72 1.99 1.07
C LEU A 295 -22.63 2.08 -0.45
N GLU A 296 -22.40 0.95 -1.11
CA GLU A 296 -22.05 0.87 -2.52
C GLU A 296 -23.24 0.40 -3.36
N ASP A 297 -23.23 -0.80 -3.94
CA ASP A 297 -24.22 -1.25 -4.92
C ASP A 297 -25.62 -1.51 -4.32
N SER A 298 -25.73 -1.89 -3.04
CA SER A 298 -27.04 -2.06 -2.42
C SER A 298 -27.73 -0.74 -2.02
N VAL A 299 -27.06 0.41 -2.20
CA VAL A 299 -27.56 1.73 -1.83
C VAL A 299 -27.74 2.60 -3.07
N ALA A 300 -29.00 2.94 -3.36
CA ALA A 300 -29.35 3.86 -4.43
C ALA A 300 -28.59 5.20 -4.31
N PHE A 301 -28.17 5.77 -5.43
CA PHE A 301 -27.33 6.97 -5.48
C PHE A 301 -27.88 8.13 -4.63
N ASN A 302 -29.18 8.39 -4.71
CA ASN A 302 -29.87 9.43 -3.93
C ASN A 302 -30.00 9.14 -2.43
N LYS A 303 -29.81 7.88 -2.00
CA LYS A 303 -29.83 7.44 -0.60
C LYS A 303 -28.44 7.33 0.03
N LYS A 304 -27.36 7.52 -0.73
CA LYS A 304 -25.99 7.43 -0.18
C LYS A 304 -25.76 8.42 0.97
N GLY A 305 -26.37 9.61 0.93
CA GLY A 305 -26.27 10.59 2.03
C GLY A 305 -26.94 10.12 3.32
N THR A 306 -28.16 9.57 3.23
CA THR A 306 -28.90 9.04 4.39
C THR A 306 -28.29 7.75 4.91
N ALA A 307 -27.85 6.87 4.02
CA ALA A 307 -27.21 5.60 4.37
C ALA A 307 -25.98 5.79 5.26
N ARG A 308 -25.14 6.78 4.94
CA ARG A 308 -23.95 7.09 5.74
C ARG A 308 -24.30 7.46 7.19
N LYS A 309 -25.32 8.31 7.38
CA LYS A 309 -25.78 8.70 8.72
C LYS A 309 -26.30 7.50 9.50
N MET A 310 -27.16 6.71 8.86
CA MET A 310 -27.75 5.52 9.47
C MET A 310 -26.71 4.47 9.86
N VAL A 311 -25.64 4.31 9.07
CA VAL A 311 -24.54 3.40 9.44
C VAL A 311 -23.72 3.95 10.61
N ILE A 312 -23.47 5.26 10.68
CA ILE A 312 -22.81 5.88 11.85
C ILE A 312 -23.66 5.63 13.10
N ASP A 313 -24.97 5.93 13.04
CA ASP A 313 -25.90 5.70 14.14
C ASP A 313 -25.91 4.21 14.56
N ALA A 314 -25.90 3.29 13.58
CA ALA A 314 -25.82 1.86 13.86
C ALA A 314 -24.49 1.46 14.53
N LEU A 315 -23.36 2.04 14.12
CA LEU A 315 -22.06 1.78 14.74
C LEU A 315 -21.98 2.30 16.18
N GLU A 316 -22.58 3.46 16.48
CA GLU A 316 -22.68 4.03 17.83
C GLU A 316 -23.53 3.16 18.76
N VAL A 317 -24.73 2.75 18.31
CA VAL A 317 -25.62 1.86 19.08
C VAL A 317 -24.93 0.53 19.42
N CYS A 318 -24.02 0.09 18.56
CA CYS A 318 -23.36 -1.19 18.70
C CYS A 318 -22.14 -1.20 19.66
N ILE A 319 -21.74 -0.06 20.26
CA ILE A 319 -20.67 -0.01 21.28
C ILE A 319 -20.95 -0.95 22.47
N ILE A 320 -22.22 -1.32 22.68
CA ILE A 320 -22.70 -2.12 23.81
C ILE A 320 -22.50 -3.64 23.63
N VAL A 321 -22.18 -4.14 22.42
CA VAL A 321 -22.07 -5.60 22.14
C VAL A 321 -20.64 -5.99 21.70
N PRO A 322 -19.75 -6.40 22.63
CA PRO A 322 -18.30 -6.52 22.37
C PRO A 322 -17.82 -7.76 21.59
N LYS A 323 -18.70 -8.65 21.09
CA LYS A 323 -18.31 -9.98 20.57
C LYS A 323 -18.32 -10.17 19.05
N ILE A 324 -18.64 -9.16 18.23
CA ILE A 324 -18.75 -9.32 16.77
C ILE A 324 -17.79 -8.37 16.04
N PRO A 325 -16.79 -8.88 15.27
CA PRO A 325 -16.00 -8.09 14.35
C PRO A 325 -16.88 -7.37 13.33
N ARG A 326 -16.65 -6.07 13.12
CA ARG A 326 -17.45 -5.24 12.19
C ARG A 326 -16.60 -4.72 11.06
N ALA A 327 -17.08 -4.90 9.84
CA ALA A 327 -16.47 -4.34 8.65
C ALA A 327 -17.41 -3.30 8.02
N PHE A 328 -16.83 -2.28 7.44
CA PHE A 328 -17.54 -1.19 6.77
C PHE A 328 -17.09 -1.13 5.31
N ALA A 329 -18.01 -1.10 4.36
CA ALA A 329 -17.64 -0.99 2.93
C ALA A 329 -17.65 0.49 2.49
N ILE A 330 -16.58 0.92 1.81
CA ILE A 330 -16.40 2.31 1.34
C ILE A 330 -16.46 2.37 -0.19
N SER A 331 -17.18 3.33 -0.78
CA SER A 331 -17.24 3.49 -2.24
C SER A 331 -16.01 4.23 -2.81
N LYS A 332 -15.59 3.88 -4.03
CA LYS A 332 -14.42 4.47 -4.73
C LYS A 332 -14.61 5.95 -5.15
N ASN A 333 -15.82 6.50 -5.05
CA ASN A 333 -16.10 7.82 -5.62
C ASN A 333 -15.51 8.99 -4.80
N LEU A 334 -14.91 9.93 -5.52
CA LEU A 334 -14.10 11.06 -5.04
C LEU A 334 -14.79 12.00 -4.03
N SER A 335 -16.11 11.91 -3.86
CA SER A 335 -16.86 12.61 -2.81
C SER A 335 -16.54 12.14 -1.39
N ASP A 336 -15.78 11.05 -1.26
CA ASP A 336 -15.67 10.33 0.00
C ASP A 336 -14.57 10.79 0.96
N ARG A 337 -13.79 11.81 0.57
CA ARG A 337 -12.86 12.52 1.47
C ARG A 337 -13.54 13.10 2.72
N LEU A 338 -14.81 13.49 2.62
CA LEU A 338 -15.56 14.04 3.75
C LEU A 338 -16.08 12.94 4.72
N TRP A 339 -16.16 11.68 4.28
CA TRP A 339 -16.83 10.61 5.03
C TRP A 339 -15.89 9.77 5.87
N LEU A 340 -14.68 9.48 5.39
CA LEU A 340 -13.63 8.98 6.28
C LEU A 340 -13.41 9.96 7.42
N ARG A 341 -13.50 11.27 7.13
CA ARG A 341 -13.53 12.34 8.13
C ARG A 341 -14.69 12.21 9.12
N LEU A 342 -15.93 12.06 8.65
CA LEU A 342 -17.09 11.91 9.54
C LEU A 342 -17.16 10.56 10.30
N GLY A 343 -16.52 9.49 9.81
CA GLY A 343 -16.48 8.17 10.44
C GLY A 343 -15.19 7.85 11.20
N LEU A 344 -14.20 8.77 11.22
CA LEU A 344 -12.96 8.64 11.99
C LEU A 344 -12.67 9.87 12.88
N GLU A 345 -13.41 10.98 12.74
CA GLU A 345 -13.41 12.07 13.74
C GLU A 345 -14.08 11.65 15.07
N TYR A 346 -14.80 10.53 15.08
CA TYR A 346 -15.29 9.88 16.30
C TYR A 346 -14.32 8.76 16.68
N ASP A 347 -13.40 9.06 17.60
CA ASP A 347 -12.40 8.12 18.16
C ASP A 347 -13.05 6.85 18.78
N ASP A 348 -14.37 6.86 18.98
CA ASP A 348 -15.18 5.82 19.63
C ASP A 348 -15.84 4.80 18.66
N LEU A 349 -15.62 4.91 17.34
CA LEU A 349 -16.24 3.99 16.37
C LEU A 349 -15.48 2.64 16.32
N ASN A 350 -16.15 1.55 16.71
CA ASN A 350 -15.61 0.18 16.72
C ASN A 350 -15.55 -0.45 15.30
N VAL A 351 -14.82 0.19 14.39
CA VAL A 351 -14.57 -0.30 13.03
C VAL A 351 -13.31 -1.17 13.01
N VAL A 352 -13.45 -2.42 12.58
CA VAL A 352 -12.36 -3.40 12.56
C VAL A 352 -11.74 -3.55 11.18
N ALA A 353 -12.54 -3.37 10.11
CA ALA A 353 -12.06 -3.48 8.73
C ALA A 353 -12.82 -2.57 7.76
N ILE A 354 -12.16 -2.19 6.67
CA ILE A 354 -12.74 -1.49 5.53
C ILE A 354 -12.70 -2.41 4.30
N VAL A 355 -13.87 -2.66 3.71
CA VAL A 355 -13.99 -3.33 2.40
C VAL A 355 -13.85 -2.29 1.30
N ILE A 356 -12.93 -2.54 0.36
CA ILE A 356 -12.67 -1.67 -0.79
C ILE A 356 -13.22 -2.36 -2.04
N PRO A 357 -14.35 -1.89 -2.61
CA PRO A 357 -14.96 -2.47 -3.80
C PRO A 357 -14.16 -2.13 -5.05
N LYS A 358 -14.30 -2.96 -6.08
CA LYS A 358 -13.83 -2.70 -7.46
C LYS A 358 -12.33 -2.33 -7.51
N VAL A 359 -11.50 -3.06 -6.75
CA VAL A 359 -10.06 -2.84 -6.71
C VAL A 359 -9.42 -3.40 -7.97
N GLN A 360 -8.67 -2.55 -8.67
CA GLN A 360 -8.02 -2.88 -9.93
C GLN A 360 -6.50 -2.81 -9.82
N SER A 361 -5.96 -2.11 -8.83
CA SER A 361 -4.51 -1.93 -8.66
C SER A 361 -4.11 -1.67 -7.20
N ALA A 362 -2.81 -1.81 -6.90
CA ALA A 362 -2.26 -1.40 -5.60
C ALA A 362 -2.54 0.08 -5.26
N LYS A 363 -2.69 0.93 -6.27
CA LYS A 363 -2.97 2.37 -6.08
C LYS A 363 -4.33 2.60 -5.44
N ASP A 364 -5.32 1.77 -5.73
CA ASP A 364 -6.66 1.86 -5.12
C ASP A 364 -6.57 1.61 -3.61
N VAL A 365 -5.80 0.58 -3.21
CA VAL A 365 -5.55 0.27 -1.79
C VAL A 365 -4.77 1.41 -1.12
N GLN A 366 -3.67 1.85 -1.74
CA GLN A 366 -2.84 2.94 -1.21
C GLN A 366 -3.58 4.27 -1.11
N PHE A 367 -4.57 4.50 -1.99
CA PHE A 367 -5.43 5.67 -1.88
C PHE A 367 -6.25 5.63 -0.59
N VAL A 368 -6.87 4.49 -0.27
CA VAL A 368 -7.61 4.29 0.98
C VAL A 368 -6.69 4.39 2.20
N VAL A 369 -5.49 3.80 2.14
CA VAL A 369 -4.46 3.94 3.20
C VAL A 369 -4.16 5.41 3.49
N ARG A 370 -3.82 6.19 2.46
CA ARG A 370 -3.53 7.62 2.62
C ARG A 370 -4.72 8.40 3.18
N MET A 371 -5.95 8.01 2.81
CA MET A 371 -7.13 8.65 3.38
C MET A 371 -7.29 8.31 4.87
N ILE A 372 -7.13 7.06 5.28
CA ILE A 372 -7.15 6.67 6.71
C ILE A 372 -6.08 7.44 7.48
N ASP A 373 -4.84 7.47 6.97
CA ASP A 373 -3.72 8.16 7.62
C ASP A 373 -3.92 9.68 7.71
N SER A 374 -4.67 10.27 6.79
CA SER A 374 -4.97 11.72 6.81
C SER A 374 -6.04 12.12 7.81
N VAL A 375 -6.75 11.15 8.41
CA VAL A 375 -7.93 11.42 9.24
C VAL A 375 -7.84 10.81 10.64
N ALA A 376 -7.24 9.62 10.79
CA ALA A 376 -7.18 8.95 12.08
C ALA A 376 -5.96 9.42 12.92
N PRO A 377 -6.14 9.83 14.19
CA PRO A 377 -5.09 10.42 15.01
C PRO A 377 -3.93 9.47 15.36
N GLU A 378 -2.74 10.03 15.63
CA GLU A 378 -1.61 9.30 16.21
C GLU A 378 -1.96 8.87 17.64
N SER A 379 -1.97 7.56 17.90
CA SER A 379 -1.92 7.07 19.28
C SER A 379 -0.49 7.24 19.77
N THR A 380 -0.28 8.10 20.75
CA THR A 380 1.05 8.33 21.33
C THR A 380 1.43 7.22 22.30
N GLU A 381 2.70 6.80 22.27
CA GLU A 381 3.28 5.78 23.16
C GLU A 381 3.13 6.11 24.67
N ALA A 382 2.87 7.38 24.99
CA ALA A 382 2.56 7.88 26.33
C ALA A 382 1.20 7.38 26.88
N ASP A 383 0.19 7.21 26.01
CA ASP A 383 -1.16 6.78 26.41
C ASP A 383 -1.17 5.30 26.83
N ILE A 384 -0.28 4.50 26.23
CA ILE A 384 -0.13 3.06 26.53
C ILE A 384 0.56 2.85 27.89
N ARG A 385 1.49 3.72 28.30
CA ARG A 385 2.24 3.59 29.57
C ARG A 385 1.47 4.09 30.79
N GLN A 386 0.53 5.02 30.63
CA GLN A 386 -0.36 5.42 31.73
C GLN A 386 -1.38 4.32 32.07
N PHE A 387 -1.71 3.48 31.08
CA PHE A 387 -2.67 2.38 31.19
C PHE A 387 -2.21 1.23 32.10
N SER A 388 -0.91 0.92 32.12
CA SER A 388 -0.35 -0.13 32.99
C SER A 388 -0.26 0.27 34.46
N PHE A 389 -0.39 1.56 34.77
CA PHE A 389 -0.34 2.06 36.15
C PHE A 389 -1.71 2.04 36.85
N ILE A 390 -2.80 2.25 36.10
CA ILE A 390 -4.17 2.40 36.65
C ILE A 390 -4.85 1.05 36.93
N THR A 391 -4.57 0.01 36.16
CA THR A 391 -5.17 -1.33 36.35
C THR A 391 -4.72 -2.04 37.62
N SER A 392 -3.70 -1.53 38.32
CA SER A 392 -3.20 -2.10 39.58
C SER A 392 -4.00 -1.70 40.83
N ARG A 393 -5.02 -0.83 40.72
CA ARG A 393 -5.71 -0.24 41.90
C ARG A 393 -7.21 -0.52 42.04
N HIS A 394 -7.87 -1.22 41.12
CA HIS A 394 -9.32 -1.43 41.17
C HIS A 394 -9.73 -2.91 41.08
N GLU A 395 -9.14 -3.75 41.93
CA GLU A 395 -9.77 -4.98 42.38
C GLU A 395 -10.51 -4.69 43.70
N GLY A 396 -11.82 -4.44 43.63
CA GLY A 396 -12.65 -4.38 44.84
C GLY A 396 -13.76 -3.34 44.81
N CYS A 397 -14.85 -3.62 44.08
CA CYS A 397 -16.23 -3.31 44.49
C CYS A 397 -17.20 -3.73 43.38
N LEU A 398 -17.84 -4.88 43.55
CA LEU A 398 -19.04 -5.27 42.82
C LEU A 398 -20.05 -5.66 43.91
N ASP A 399 -21.12 -4.88 44.09
CA ASP A 399 -22.41 -5.38 44.60
C ASP A 399 -23.55 -4.36 44.41
N GLU A 400 -24.67 -4.87 43.90
CA GLU A 400 -26.08 -4.42 43.91
C GLU A 400 -26.62 -3.30 42.97
N PRO A 401 -27.87 -3.44 42.45
CA PRO A 401 -28.31 -2.85 41.19
C PRO A 401 -29.58 -2.00 41.33
N LEU A 402 -29.53 -0.69 41.59
CA LEU A 402 -30.76 0.14 41.62
C LEU A 402 -30.53 1.67 41.69
N VAL A 403 -29.92 2.32 40.69
CA VAL A 403 -30.21 3.75 40.38
C VAL A 403 -30.01 4.03 38.88
N VAL A 404 -31.01 3.65 38.08
CA VAL A 404 -31.23 4.21 36.74
C VAL A 404 -31.94 5.57 36.92
N ARG A 405 -31.40 6.64 36.32
CA ARG A 405 -31.86 8.06 36.34
C ARG A 405 -31.28 8.99 37.41
N ARG A 406 -29.97 9.26 37.38
CA ARG A 406 -29.44 10.63 37.64
C ARG A 406 -27.97 10.92 37.29
N CYS A 407 -27.27 10.04 36.57
CA CYS A 407 -25.87 10.25 36.17
C CYS A 407 -25.67 10.58 34.67
N TYR A 408 -26.57 11.38 34.06
CA TYR A 408 -26.49 11.78 32.65
C TYR A 408 -25.72 13.10 32.39
N ALA A 409 -24.88 13.56 33.33
CA ALA A 409 -24.15 14.82 33.17
C ALA A 409 -22.63 14.73 33.37
N ASN A 410 -22.05 13.56 33.68
CA ASN A 410 -20.60 13.43 33.93
C ASN A 410 -20.00 12.08 33.49
N SER A 411 -20.53 11.43 32.44
CA SER A 411 -20.01 10.16 31.92
C SER A 411 -18.95 10.31 30.82
N ARG A 412 -18.36 11.50 30.61
CA ARG A 412 -17.24 11.66 29.66
C ARG A 412 -15.94 10.98 30.08
N LEU A 413 -15.83 10.48 31.31
CA LEU A 413 -14.59 9.88 31.84
C LEU A 413 -14.62 8.35 31.93
N HIS A 414 -15.79 7.71 31.92
CA HIS A 414 -15.90 6.25 32.04
C HIS A 414 -16.17 5.53 30.72
N THR A 415 -16.66 6.23 29.69
CA THR A 415 -16.89 5.67 28.34
C THR A 415 -15.64 5.70 27.45
N THR A 416 -14.62 6.49 27.81
CA THR A 416 -13.33 6.57 27.10
C THR A 416 -12.47 5.30 27.25
N LEU A 417 -12.87 4.34 28.08
CA LEU A 417 -12.03 3.22 28.54
C LEU A 417 -12.13 1.92 27.71
N MET A 418 -12.87 1.86 26.58
CA MET A 418 -13.07 0.59 25.85
C MET A 418 -12.91 0.59 24.31
N SER A 419 -12.62 1.70 23.64
CA SER A 419 -12.24 1.61 22.21
C SER A 419 -11.54 2.86 21.72
N HIS A 420 -10.23 2.94 21.87
CA HIS A 420 -9.44 3.77 20.95
C HIS A 420 -9.10 2.90 19.75
N ALA A 421 -9.85 3.07 18.66
CA ALA A 421 -9.49 2.48 17.37
C ALA A 421 -8.24 3.20 16.85
N SER A 422 -7.06 2.76 17.30
CA SER A 422 -5.79 3.22 16.75
C SER A 422 -5.83 3.06 15.22
N ARG A 423 -5.43 4.10 14.47
CA ARG A 423 -5.33 4.08 12.99
C ARG A 423 -4.56 2.88 12.43
N HIS A 424 -3.74 2.22 13.24
CA HIS A 424 -2.97 1.04 12.89
C HIS A 424 -3.76 -0.28 13.01
N ASN A 425 -4.94 -0.27 13.63
CA ASN A 425 -5.76 -1.46 13.87
C ASN A 425 -6.83 -1.69 12.78
N ILE A 426 -7.14 -0.68 11.97
CA ILE A 426 -8.10 -0.80 10.86
C ILE A 426 -7.50 -1.67 9.76
N ARG A 427 -8.15 -2.80 9.46
CA ARG A 427 -7.76 -3.73 8.40
C ARG A 427 -8.40 -3.38 7.06
N LEU A 428 -7.77 -3.73 5.95
CA LEU A 428 -8.28 -3.52 4.61
C LEU A 428 -8.63 -4.86 3.96
N ILE A 429 -9.78 -4.89 3.27
CA ILE A 429 -10.28 -6.05 2.53
C ILE A 429 -10.59 -5.62 1.09
N PRO A 430 -9.62 -5.70 0.18
CA PRO A 430 -9.85 -5.48 -1.25
C PRO A 430 -10.82 -6.50 -1.84
N SER A 431 -11.81 -6.02 -2.57
CA SER A 431 -12.73 -6.84 -3.35
C SER A 431 -12.28 -6.88 -4.80
N ILE A 432 -12.12 -8.10 -5.31
CA ILE A 432 -11.63 -8.41 -6.64
C ILE A 432 -12.82 -8.76 -7.51
N GLU A 433 -13.10 -7.87 -8.45
CA GLU A 433 -14.39 -7.78 -9.15
C GLU A 433 -14.24 -7.58 -10.66
N SER A 434 -13.01 -7.64 -11.20
CA SER A 434 -12.75 -7.39 -12.62
C SER A 434 -11.58 -8.24 -13.12
N GLY A 435 -11.49 -8.41 -14.43
CA GLY A 435 -10.36 -9.07 -15.08
C GLY A 435 -9.04 -8.39 -14.70
N LEU A 436 -9.01 -7.06 -14.69
CA LEU A 436 -7.83 -6.29 -14.30
C LEU A 436 -7.45 -6.52 -12.83
N GLY A 437 -8.44 -6.63 -11.94
CA GLY A 437 -8.21 -7.00 -10.53
C GLY A 437 -7.56 -8.37 -10.38
N ILE A 438 -8.00 -9.36 -11.17
CA ILE A 438 -7.40 -10.71 -11.20
C ILE A 438 -5.94 -10.67 -11.69
N ILE A 439 -5.65 -9.93 -12.76
CA ILE A 439 -4.27 -9.79 -13.28
C ILE A 439 -3.33 -9.14 -12.24
N ASN A 440 -3.84 -8.18 -11.47
CA ASN A 440 -3.05 -7.39 -10.51
C ASN A 440 -3.05 -7.93 -9.07
N LEU A 441 -3.53 -9.16 -8.85
CA LEU A 441 -3.67 -9.76 -7.51
C LEU A 441 -2.41 -9.66 -6.65
N ARG A 442 -1.23 -9.87 -7.24
CA ARG A 442 0.07 -9.79 -6.53
C ARG A 442 0.28 -8.39 -5.94
N GLU A 443 0.07 -7.36 -6.74
CA GLU A 443 0.30 -5.97 -6.34
C GLU A 443 -0.75 -5.53 -5.33
N ILE A 444 -2.01 -5.93 -5.52
CA ILE A 444 -3.11 -5.62 -4.60
C ILE A 444 -2.88 -6.27 -3.24
N ALA A 445 -2.52 -7.56 -3.20
CA ALA A 445 -2.28 -8.31 -1.97
C ALA A 445 -1.07 -7.81 -1.17
N SER A 446 -0.08 -7.23 -1.83
CA SER A 446 1.14 -6.67 -1.21
C SER A 446 1.12 -5.15 -1.08
N ALA A 447 -0.01 -4.50 -1.37
CA ALA A 447 -0.09 -3.04 -1.47
C ALA A 447 0.16 -2.33 -0.13
N ASP A 448 -0.24 -2.94 1.00
CA ASP A 448 -0.09 -2.38 2.34
C ASP A 448 -0.18 -3.47 3.44
N PRO A 449 0.56 -3.36 4.56
CA PRO A 449 0.46 -4.29 5.70
C PRO A 449 -0.94 -4.39 6.35
N ARG A 450 -1.80 -3.38 6.16
CA ARG A 450 -3.20 -3.41 6.64
C ARG A 450 -4.08 -4.36 5.85
N VAL A 451 -3.68 -4.79 4.65
CA VAL A 451 -4.42 -5.79 3.86
C VAL A 451 -4.43 -7.11 4.61
N ASP A 452 -5.63 -7.61 4.88
CA ASP A 452 -5.86 -8.78 5.75
C ASP A 452 -6.68 -9.90 5.08
N ALA A 453 -7.48 -9.55 4.07
CA ALA A 453 -8.25 -10.52 3.28
C ALA A 453 -8.49 -10.02 1.85
N LEU A 454 -8.78 -10.93 0.91
CA LEU A 454 -9.27 -10.65 -0.44
C LEU A 454 -10.67 -11.25 -0.62
N ILE A 455 -11.58 -10.49 -1.23
CA ILE A 455 -12.91 -10.97 -1.60
C ILE A 455 -12.93 -11.25 -3.11
N PHE A 456 -13.61 -12.31 -3.54
CA PHE A 456 -13.97 -12.51 -4.94
C PHE A 456 -15.45 -12.16 -5.17
N ALA A 457 -15.75 -11.08 -5.92
CA ALA A 457 -17.11 -10.69 -6.25
C ALA A 457 -17.47 -11.19 -7.66
N ALA A 458 -18.21 -12.32 -7.70
CA ALA A 458 -18.53 -13.01 -8.94
C ALA A 458 -19.39 -12.19 -9.91
N GLU A 459 -20.40 -11.46 -9.43
CA GLU A 459 -21.36 -10.77 -10.29
C GLU A 459 -20.70 -9.65 -11.12
N ASP A 460 -19.97 -8.77 -10.44
CA ASP A 460 -19.20 -7.71 -11.09
C ASP A 460 -18.11 -8.27 -12.00
N TYR A 461 -17.44 -9.36 -11.58
CA TYR A 461 -16.43 -10.03 -12.40
C TYR A 461 -17.01 -10.59 -13.69
N CYS A 462 -18.18 -11.26 -13.60
CA CYS A 462 -18.90 -11.75 -14.77
C CYS A 462 -19.35 -10.59 -15.66
N ALA A 463 -19.83 -9.49 -15.09
CA ALA A 463 -20.25 -8.30 -15.84
C ALA A 463 -19.08 -7.65 -16.58
N ASP A 464 -17.91 -7.50 -15.93
CA ASP A 464 -16.70 -6.90 -16.50
C ASP A 464 -16.17 -7.69 -17.71
N LEU A 465 -16.21 -9.02 -17.63
CA LEU A 465 -15.71 -9.90 -18.69
C LEU A 465 -16.77 -10.32 -19.72
N GLY A 466 -18.05 -9.99 -19.50
CA GLY A 466 -19.15 -10.46 -20.33
C GLY A 466 -19.40 -11.97 -20.21
N LEU A 467 -19.12 -12.56 -19.04
CA LEU A 467 -19.35 -13.98 -18.77
C LEU A 467 -20.80 -14.24 -18.38
N ILE A 468 -21.32 -15.39 -18.79
CA ILE A 468 -22.60 -15.91 -18.32
C ILE A 468 -22.33 -16.80 -17.11
N ARG A 469 -22.82 -16.41 -15.93
CA ARG A 469 -22.71 -17.22 -14.72
C ARG A 469 -23.52 -18.51 -14.88
N THR A 470 -22.85 -19.65 -14.71
CA THR A 470 -23.48 -20.97 -14.81
C THR A 470 -23.60 -21.63 -13.43
N PRO A 471 -24.52 -22.61 -13.26
CA PRO A 471 -24.59 -23.38 -12.02
C PRO A 471 -23.31 -24.16 -11.70
N SER A 472 -22.48 -24.51 -12.69
CA SER A 472 -21.22 -25.23 -12.45
C SER A 472 -20.08 -24.31 -12.01
N ARG A 473 -20.22 -22.98 -12.19
CA ARG A 473 -19.21 -21.96 -11.85
C ARG A 473 -17.83 -22.20 -12.46
N THR A 474 -17.74 -23.08 -13.46
CA THR A 474 -16.48 -23.49 -14.09
C THR A 474 -15.82 -22.31 -14.82
N GLU A 475 -16.63 -21.40 -15.35
CA GLU A 475 -16.19 -20.14 -15.97
C GLU A 475 -15.41 -19.22 -15.02
N MET A 476 -15.59 -19.38 -13.71
CA MET A 476 -14.88 -18.62 -12.67
C MET A 476 -13.76 -19.42 -12.00
N LEU A 477 -13.50 -20.67 -12.43
CA LEU A 477 -12.54 -21.57 -11.78
C LEU A 477 -11.15 -20.94 -11.67
N TYR A 478 -10.64 -20.38 -12.77
CA TYR A 478 -9.34 -19.71 -12.79
C TYR A 478 -9.31 -18.53 -11.81
N ALA A 479 -10.31 -17.65 -11.87
CA ALA A 479 -10.34 -16.44 -11.05
C ALA A 479 -10.41 -16.76 -9.56
N ARG A 480 -11.28 -17.70 -9.17
CA ARG A 480 -11.40 -18.17 -7.78
C ARG A 480 -10.09 -18.75 -7.25
N GLN A 481 -9.46 -19.63 -8.03
CA GLN A 481 -8.17 -20.22 -7.63
C GLN A 481 -7.02 -19.21 -7.61
N ALA A 482 -7.02 -18.24 -8.53
CA ALA A 482 -6.05 -17.16 -8.53
C ALA A 482 -6.16 -16.30 -7.25
N VAL A 483 -7.37 -15.95 -6.82
CA VAL A 483 -7.62 -15.20 -5.58
C VAL A 483 -7.12 -15.98 -4.36
N VAL A 484 -7.46 -17.27 -4.24
CA VAL A 484 -7.01 -18.10 -3.10
C VAL A 484 -5.48 -18.24 -3.09
N THR A 485 -4.88 -18.47 -4.25
CA THR A 485 -3.43 -18.62 -4.40
C THR A 485 -2.71 -17.33 -3.98
N ALA A 486 -3.18 -16.18 -4.46
CA ALA A 486 -2.62 -14.88 -4.10
C ALA A 486 -2.80 -14.61 -2.60
N ALA A 487 -4.01 -14.77 -2.05
CA ALA A 487 -4.26 -14.57 -0.63
C ALA A 487 -3.34 -15.44 0.23
N SER A 488 -3.25 -16.73 -0.08
CA SER A 488 -2.41 -17.69 0.64
C SER A 488 -0.92 -17.36 0.56
N ALA A 489 -0.42 -16.90 -0.60
CA ALA A 489 0.97 -16.52 -0.79
C ALA A 489 1.40 -15.35 0.10
N PHE A 490 0.46 -14.42 0.38
CA PHE A 490 0.70 -13.26 1.23
C PHE A 490 0.22 -13.44 2.68
N GLY A 491 -0.29 -14.62 3.05
CA GLY A 491 -0.81 -14.88 4.39
C GLY A 491 -2.11 -14.12 4.70
N LEU A 492 -2.94 -13.88 3.69
CA LEU A 492 -4.25 -13.24 3.76
C LEU A 492 -5.37 -14.29 3.76
N GLN A 493 -6.55 -13.91 4.25
CA GLN A 493 -7.76 -14.72 4.06
C GLN A 493 -8.33 -14.53 2.64
N ALA A 494 -8.94 -15.56 2.07
CA ALA A 494 -9.74 -15.45 0.85
C ALA A 494 -11.22 -15.66 1.20
N ILE A 495 -12.09 -14.77 0.72
CA ILE A 495 -13.55 -14.83 0.93
C ILE A 495 -14.24 -15.03 -0.41
N ASP A 496 -15.10 -16.05 -0.48
CA ASP A 496 -15.74 -16.50 -1.71
C ASP A 496 -16.98 -15.67 -2.08
N LEU A 497 -17.44 -15.88 -3.32
CA LEU A 497 -18.56 -15.21 -3.97
C LEU A 497 -19.91 -15.33 -3.27
N VAL A 498 -20.84 -14.43 -3.60
CA VAL A 498 -22.24 -14.47 -3.14
C VAL A 498 -23.02 -15.61 -3.81
N CYS A 499 -23.79 -16.35 -3.01
CA CYS A 499 -24.83 -17.24 -3.52
C CYS A 499 -26.13 -16.45 -3.73
N LEU A 500 -26.58 -16.32 -4.98
CA LEU A 500 -27.77 -15.55 -5.34
C LEU A 500 -29.08 -16.26 -4.97
N ASP A 501 -29.13 -17.59 -5.13
CA ASP A 501 -30.29 -18.39 -4.73
C ASP A 501 -30.25 -18.66 -3.23
N PHE A 502 -30.57 -17.62 -2.45
CA PHE A 502 -30.59 -17.70 -1.00
C PHE A 502 -31.76 -18.53 -0.46
N GLN A 503 -32.76 -18.89 -1.27
CA GLN A 503 -33.87 -19.72 -0.82
C GLN A 503 -33.52 -21.21 -0.87
N ASN A 504 -32.67 -21.61 -1.80
CA ASN A 504 -32.23 -22.98 -1.95
C ASN A 504 -31.00 -23.28 -1.08
N GLN A 505 -31.24 -23.88 0.10
CA GLN A 505 -30.18 -24.24 1.03
C GLN A 505 -29.19 -25.26 0.46
N ALA A 506 -29.65 -26.20 -0.37
CA ALA A 506 -28.79 -27.21 -0.98
C ALA A 506 -27.75 -26.59 -1.93
N ILE A 507 -28.15 -25.61 -2.74
CA ILE A 507 -27.22 -24.87 -3.61
C ILE A 507 -26.19 -24.10 -2.76
N LEU A 508 -26.64 -23.44 -1.69
CA LEU A 508 -25.74 -22.73 -0.80
C LEU A 508 -24.71 -23.66 -0.14
N GLU A 509 -25.14 -24.81 0.37
CA GLU A 509 -24.26 -25.82 0.97
C GLU A 509 -23.23 -26.35 -0.03
N GLU A 510 -23.66 -26.64 -1.26
CA GLU A 510 -22.78 -27.08 -2.35
C GLU A 510 -21.73 -26.01 -2.67
N GLU A 511 -22.14 -24.75 -2.86
CA GLU A 511 -21.21 -23.64 -3.14
C GLU A 511 -20.24 -23.40 -1.98
N CYS A 512 -20.70 -23.49 -0.74
CA CYS A 512 -19.85 -23.31 0.44
C CYS A 512 -18.80 -24.42 0.55
N ARG A 513 -19.19 -25.67 0.30
CA ARG A 513 -18.29 -26.82 0.31
C ARG A 513 -17.22 -26.69 -0.77
N GLU A 514 -17.63 -26.36 -1.99
CA GLU A 514 -16.71 -26.13 -3.11
C GLU A 514 -15.73 -24.98 -2.80
N GLY A 515 -16.22 -23.87 -2.25
CA GLY A 515 -15.37 -22.76 -1.83
C GLY A 515 -14.35 -23.16 -0.76
N ARG A 516 -14.78 -23.93 0.26
CA ARG A 516 -13.88 -24.47 1.28
C ARG A 516 -12.81 -25.38 0.69
N GLU A 517 -13.18 -26.28 -0.24
CA GLU A 517 -12.26 -27.19 -0.93
C GLU A 517 -11.23 -26.43 -1.78
N PHE A 518 -11.62 -25.31 -2.38
CA PHE A 518 -10.70 -24.43 -3.11
C PHE A 518 -9.75 -23.67 -2.18
N GLY A 519 -10.03 -23.60 -0.88
CA GLY A 519 -9.20 -22.98 0.13
C GLY A 519 -9.69 -21.62 0.63
N PHE A 520 -10.90 -21.20 0.24
CA PHE A 520 -11.55 -20.03 0.83
C PHE A 520 -11.81 -20.25 2.33
N MET A 521 -11.75 -19.16 3.10
CA MET A 521 -11.91 -19.16 4.55
C MET A 521 -13.28 -18.63 5.00
N GLY A 522 -14.07 -18.15 4.06
CA GLY A 522 -15.43 -17.70 4.28
C GLY A 522 -16.13 -17.38 2.97
N LYS A 523 -17.37 -16.92 3.07
CA LYS A 523 -18.23 -16.56 1.94
C LYS A 523 -19.06 -15.32 2.26
N GLN A 524 -19.36 -14.54 1.23
CA GLN A 524 -20.27 -13.41 1.32
C GLN A 524 -21.73 -13.89 1.48
N ALA A 525 -22.46 -13.28 2.42
CA ALA A 525 -23.86 -13.57 2.72
C ALA A 525 -24.70 -12.31 2.49
N ILE A 526 -25.83 -12.44 1.81
CA ILE A 526 -26.76 -11.34 1.49
C ILE A 526 -28.13 -11.51 2.14
N HIS A 527 -28.41 -12.68 2.72
CA HIS A 527 -29.65 -12.96 3.43
C HIS A 527 -29.41 -13.70 4.75
N PRO A 528 -30.19 -13.42 5.83
CA PRO A 528 -30.00 -14.02 7.13
C PRO A 528 -29.94 -15.55 7.21
N ASN A 529 -30.74 -16.23 6.38
CA ASN A 529 -30.75 -17.71 6.35
C ASN A 529 -29.44 -18.32 5.83
N GLN A 530 -28.56 -17.53 5.23
CA GLN A 530 -27.28 -18.02 4.71
C GLN A 530 -26.20 -18.05 5.80
N VAL A 531 -26.31 -17.21 6.83
CA VAL A 531 -25.24 -16.99 7.81
C VAL A 531 -24.88 -18.27 8.55
N GLU A 532 -25.87 -18.96 9.10
CA GLU A 532 -25.63 -20.20 9.86
C GLU A 532 -25.01 -21.30 8.98
N ILE A 533 -25.54 -21.50 7.77
CA ILE A 533 -25.06 -22.50 6.81
C ILE A 533 -23.61 -22.21 6.39
N ILE A 534 -23.30 -20.95 6.08
CA ILE A 534 -21.95 -20.52 5.71
C ILE A 534 -20.99 -20.75 6.88
N GLN A 535 -21.33 -20.27 8.09
CA GLN A 535 -20.45 -20.42 9.26
C GLN A 535 -20.21 -21.89 9.61
N LYS A 536 -21.24 -22.73 9.49
CA LYS A 536 -21.14 -24.18 9.71
C LYS A 536 -20.23 -24.85 8.68
N THR A 537 -20.34 -24.48 7.40
CA THR A 537 -19.56 -25.12 6.33
C THR A 537 -18.08 -24.73 6.35
N PHE A 538 -17.78 -23.47 6.65
CA PHE A 538 -16.41 -22.93 6.71
C PHE A 538 -15.71 -23.14 8.07
N LEU A 539 -16.41 -23.70 9.07
CA LEU A 539 -15.76 -24.33 10.21
C LEU A 539 -14.95 -25.54 9.70
N PRO A 540 -13.69 -25.73 10.16
CA PRO A 540 -13.08 -27.06 10.09
C PRO A 540 -14.06 -28.02 10.75
N ASP A 541 -14.39 -29.12 10.07
CA ASP A 541 -15.51 -29.98 10.46
C ASP A 541 -15.42 -30.36 11.96
N PRO A 542 -16.31 -29.86 12.83
CA PRO A 542 -16.30 -30.21 14.25
C PRO A 542 -17.02 -31.54 14.51
N ALA A 543 -17.62 -32.19 13.51
CA ALA A 543 -18.28 -33.47 13.68
C ALA A 543 -17.29 -34.63 13.61
N ALA A 544 -16.64 -34.94 14.73
CA ALA A 544 -16.21 -36.30 15.07
C ALA A 544 -15.99 -36.42 16.57
N VAL A 545 -16.94 -37.06 17.23
CA VAL A 545 -16.76 -37.68 18.56
C VAL A 545 -15.99 -38.98 18.34
N CYS A 546 -14.89 -39.16 19.06
CA CYS A 546 -14.23 -40.44 19.30
C CYS A 546 -14.22 -40.70 20.82
N ASP A 547 -14.20 -41.97 21.20
CA ASP A 547 -14.47 -42.48 22.55
C ASP A 547 -13.82 -41.65 23.70
N GLU A 548 -14.66 -41.30 24.69
CA GLU A 548 -14.35 -40.55 25.93
C GLU A 548 -13.81 -39.11 25.80
N VAL A 549 -14.22 -38.33 24.79
CA VAL A 549 -14.05 -36.86 24.84
C VAL A 549 -15.40 -36.13 24.95
N THR A 550 -15.67 -35.55 26.12
CA THR A 550 -16.83 -34.69 26.34
C THR A 550 -16.61 -33.35 25.64
N VAL A 551 -17.20 -33.14 24.46
CA VAL A 551 -17.24 -31.83 23.81
C VAL A 551 -18.42 -31.04 24.38
N THR A 552 -18.14 -30.01 25.17
CA THR A 552 -19.18 -29.10 25.70
C THR A 552 -19.36 -27.92 24.74
N MET A 553 -20.47 -27.89 24.01
CA MET A 553 -20.96 -26.70 23.30
C MET A 553 -22.22 -26.21 24.00
N LEU A 554 -22.14 -25.02 24.62
CA LEU A 554 -23.30 -24.32 25.21
C LEU A 554 -24.24 -25.21 26.07
N GLY A 555 -23.70 -26.18 26.80
CA GLY A 555 -24.43 -26.95 27.82
C GLY A 555 -25.27 -28.16 27.35
N PHE A 556 -25.13 -28.65 26.10
CA PHE A 556 -25.87 -29.85 25.64
C PHE A 556 -24.92 -30.97 25.16
N SER A 557 -25.29 -32.24 25.42
CA SER A 557 -24.56 -33.46 25.04
C SER A 557 -25.37 -34.32 24.05
N PHE A 558 -24.73 -34.86 23.01
CA PHE A 558 -25.32 -35.76 22.01
C PHE A 558 -24.42 -36.99 21.75
N ILE A 559 -25.02 -38.15 21.40
CA ILE A 559 -24.36 -39.46 21.18
C ILE A 559 -24.61 -39.94 19.75
N GLY A 560 -23.58 -40.38 19.00
CA GLY A 560 -23.70 -41.03 17.68
C GLY A 560 -22.37 -41.47 17.06
N ASN A 561 -22.39 -42.55 16.24
CA ASN A 561 -21.23 -43.34 15.77
C ASN A 561 -20.67 -42.95 14.36
N HIS A 562 -19.33 -42.95 14.24
CA HIS A 562 -18.43 -43.00 13.05
C HIS A 562 -18.43 -41.88 11.97
N MET A 563 -17.39 -41.00 12.00
CA MET A 563 -16.62 -40.46 10.84
C MET A 563 -15.43 -39.58 11.33
N ASN A 564 -14.27 -39.55 10.65
CA ASN A 564 -13.01 -38.86 11.06
C ASN A 564 -12.99 -37.35 10.68
N SER A 565 -12.83 -36.43 11.64
CA SER A 565 -12.81 -34.97 11.36
C SER A 565 -11.44 -34.44 10.90
N ASP A 566 -11.45 -33.37 10.09
CA ASP A 566 -10.22 -32.64 9.70
C ASP A 566 -9.42 -32.16 10.92
N ILE A 567 -10.11 -31.79 12.01
CA ILE A 567 -9.50 -31.33 13.26
C ILE A 567 -8.78 -32.47 13.97
N GLU A 568 -9.42 -33.63 14.11
CA GLU A 568 -8.83 -34.81 14.75
C GLU A 568 -7.61 -35.30 13.96
N ARG A 569 -7.74 -35.37 12.64
CA ARG A 569 -6.62 -35.70 11.76
C ARG A 569 -5.47 -34.70 11.93
N ALA A 570 -5.77 -33.40 11.96
CA ALA A 570 -4.76 -32.38 12.17
C ALA A 570 -4.10 -32.50 13.55
N ALA A 571 -4.86 -32.77 14.62
CA ALA A 571 -4.33 -32.98 15.97
C ALA A 571 -3.37 -34.19 16.01
N LYS A 572 -3.77 -35.34 15.45
CA LYS A 572 -2.93 -36.55 15.35
C LYS A 572 -1.65 -36.30 14.55
N ILE A 573 -1.72 -35.50 13.48
CA ILE A 573 -0.54 -35.11 12.68
C ILE A 573 0.43 -34.26 13.51
N ILE A 574 -0.06 -33.29 14.28
CA ILE A 574 0.80 -32.45 15.12
C ILE A 574 1.42 -33.25 16.26
N GLU A 575 0.63 -34.06 16.98
CA GLU A 575 1.13 -34.93 18.04
C GLU A 575 2.16 -35.94 17.50
N GLY A 576 1.86 -36.59 16.37
CA GLY A 576 2.78 -37.48 15.69
C GLY A 576 4.07 -36.79 15.27
N TYR A 577 3.99 -35.54 14.79
CA TYR A 577 5.17 -34.75 14.43
C TYR A 577 6.03 -34.41 15.65
N GLU A 578 5.44 -34.00 16.76
CA GLU A 578 6.17 -33.70 18.01
C GLU A 578 6.90 -34.94 18.53
N LEU A 579 6.22 -36.10 18.58
CA LEU A 579 6.80 -37.38 19.01
C LEU A 579 7.96 -37.86 18.13
N HIS A 580 7.85 -37.68 16.80
CA HIS A 580 8.87 -38.14 15.85
C HIS A 580 10.00 -37.13 15.68
N SER A 581 9.72 -35.82 15.80
CA SER A 581 10.73 -34.76 15.76
C SER A 581 11.70 -34.88 16.95
N GLN A 582 11.21 -35.23 18.14
CA GLN A 582 12.06 -35.55 19.30
C GLN A 582 13.01 -36.73 19.05
N LYS A 583 12.66 -37.64 18.14
CA LYS A 583 13.47 -38.79 17.74
C LYS A 583 14.37 -38.51 16.52
N GLY A 584 14.39 -37.27 16.02
CA GLY A 584 15.17 -36.88 14.84
C GLY A 584 14.62 -37.41 13.51
N VAL A 585 13.35 -37.82 13.47
CA VAL A 585 12.72 -38.40 12.28
C VAL A 585 11.93 -37.33 11.52
N GLY A 586 12.31 -37.06 10.27
CA GLY A 586 11.71 -36.01 9.44
C GLY A 586 10.40 -36.39 8.71
N ALA A 587 10.07 -37.67 8.63
CA ALA A 587 8.83 -38.18 8.05
C ALA A 587 8.38 -39.45 8.78
N PHE A 588 7.09 -39.58 9.05
CA PHE A 588 6.53 -40.70 9.82
C PHE A 588 5.26 -41.26 9.19
N ASN A 589 4.87 -42.48 9.57
CA ASN A 589 3.63 -43.08 9.12
C ASN A 589 2.52 -42.81 10.13
N LEU A 590 1.39 -42.30 9.66
CA LEU A 590 0.15 -42.14 10.44
C LEU A 590 -1.01 -42.70 9.61
N ASP A 591 -1.72 -43.70 10.15
CA ASP A 591 -2.85 -44.37 9.49
C ASP A 591 -2.55 -44.87 8.06
N GLY A 592 -1.35 -45.40 7.85
CA GLY A 592 -0.90 -45.93 6.55
C GLY A 592 -0.47 -44.85 5.56
N LYS A 593 -0.42 -43.58 5.96
CA LYS A 593 0.00 -42.45 5.12
C LYS A 593 1.31 -41.86 5.60
N MET A 594 2.17 -41.49 4.66
CA MET A 594 3.40 -40.76 4.96
C MET A 594 3.07 -39.31 5.32
N ILE A 595 3.56 -38.88 6.47
CA ILE A 595 3.42 -37.52 6.99
C ILE A 595 4.81 -36.88 6.98
N ASP A 596 4.90 -35.75 6.29
CA ASP A 596 6.09 -34.91 6.18
C ASP A 596 5.76 -33.46 6.55
N LEU A 597 6.75 -32.57 6.48
CA LEU A 597 6.60 -31.18 6.92
C LEU A 597 5.46 -30.40 6.20
N PRO A 598 5.23 -30.54 4.88
CA PRO A 598 4.05 -30.00 4.20
C PRO A 598 2.71 -30.41 4.84
N VAL A 599 2.53 -31.69 5.17
CA VAL A 599 1.29 -32.19 5.80
C VAL A 599 1.13 -31.65 7.22
N VAL A 600 2.23 -31.50 7.95
CA VAL A 600 2.26 -30.85 9.27
C VAL A 600 1.87 -29.37 9.17
N LYS A 601 2.37 -28.64 8.17
CA LYS A 601 1.98 -27.24 7.92
C LYS A 601 0.49 -27.09 7.62
N TRP A 602 -0.11 -28.04 6.90
CA TRP A 602 -1.56 -28.07 6.70
C TRP A 602 -2.29 -28.26 8.03
N ALA A 603 -1.87 -29.24 8.84
CA ALA A 603 -2.48 -29.54 10.14
C ALA A 603 -2.43 -28.33 11.10
N SER A 604 -1.28 -27.63 11.19
CA SER A 604 -1.17 -26.41 11.99
C SER A 604 -2.16 -25.32 11.58
N LYS A 605 -2.38 -25.14 10.26
CA LYS A 605 -3.35 -24.16 9.75
C LYS A 605 -4.79 -24.54 10.11
N VAL A 606 -5.13 -25.83 10.06
CA VAL A 606 -6.46 -26.34 10.44
C VAL A 606 -6.74 -26.07 11.92
N LEU A 607 -5.79 -26.41 12.81
CA LEU A 607 -5.95 -26.19 14.25
C LEU A 607 -5.99 -24.71 14.61
N ALA A 608 -5.18 -23.86 13.96
CA ALA A 608 -5.23 -22.41 14.16
C ALA A 608 -6.61 -21.83 13.82
N ARG A 609 -7.25 -22.31 12.74
CA ARG A 609 -8.62 -21.91 12.36
C ARG A 609 -9.67 -22.38 13.38
N ALA A 610 -9.56 -23.63 13.84
CA ALA A 610 -10.46 -24.16 14.85
C ALA A 610 -10.39 -23.35 16.16
N LYS A 611 -9.18 -23.01 16.60
CA LYS A 611 -8.94 -22.14 17.76
C LYS A 611 -9.52 -20.73 17.57
N ALA A 612 -9.32 -20.12 16.39
CA ALA A 612 -9.89 -18.80 16.06
C ALA A 612 -11.43 -18.78 16.04
N ALA A 613 -12.05 -19.92 15.74
CA ALA A 613 -13.51 -20.08 15.79
C ALA A 613 -14.05 -20.38 17.20
N GLY A 614 -13.18 -20.41 18.23
CA GLY A 614 -13.56 -20.67 19.62
C GLY A 614 -13.70 -22.16 19.98
N LEU A 615 -13.20 -23.08 19.15
CA LEU A 615 -13.20 -24.50 19.46
C LEU A 615 -12.06 -24.84 20.45
N THR A 616 -12.39 -25.58 21.51
CA THR A 616 -11.40 -26.10 22.46
C THR A 616 -10.91 -27.45 21.98
N ILE A 617 -9.60 -27.58 21.75
CA ILE A 617 -8.97 -28.82 21.28
C ILE A 617 -8.28 -29.45 22.50
N SER A 618 -8.85 -30.52 23.04
CA SER A 618 -8.21 -31.32 24.09
C SER A 618 -7.09 -32.18 23.47
N GLY A 619 -5.83 -31.91 23.82
CA GLY A 619 -4.68 -32.73 23.39
C GLY A 619 -3.38 -31.97 23.12
N ALA A 620 -3.41 -30.65 22.92
CA ALA A 620 -2.19 -29.84 22.73
C ALA A 620 -1.83 -29.13 24.05
N THR A 621 -1.11 -29.80 24.95
CA THR A 621 -0.73 -29.22 26.23
C THR A 621 0.28 -28.08 26.09
N SER A 622 -0.16 -26.94 26.59
CA SER A 622 0.63 -25.85 27.16
C SER A 622 1.97 -26.26 27.80
N SER A 623 3.09 -25.76 27.28
CA SER A 623 4.35 -25.66 28.01
C SER A 623 4.52 -24.25 28.61
N GLY A 624 3.61 -23.89 29.52
CA GLY A 624 3.86 -22.86 30.52
C GLY A 624 4.64 -23.50 31.66
N GLY A 625 5.85 -23.00 31.92
CA GLY A 625 6.74 -23.53 32.95
C GLY A 625 6.09 -23.55 34.33
N ALA A 626 5.95 -24.75 34.88
CA ALA A 626 5.80 -24.95 36.32
C ALA A 626 7.00 -25.79 36.77
N SER A 627 7.95 -25.12 37.44
CA SER A 627 9.01 -25.79 38.19
C SER A 627 8.37 -26.69 39.25
N LYS A 628 8.46 -28.01 39.08
CA LYS A 628 8.30 -28.92 40.22
C LYS A 628 9.53 -28.78 41.09
N ALA A 629 9.35 -28.11 42.22
CA ALA A 629 10.25 -28.21 43.35
C ALA A 629 10.38 -29.69 43.74
N SER A 630 11.63 -30.14 43.89
CA SER A 630 12.00 -31.38 44.53
C SER A 630 11.44 -31.41 45.95
N ALA A 631 10.67 -32.45 46.26
CA ALA A 631 10.42 -32.88 47.63
C ALA A 631 10.87 -34.34 47.73
N ASP A 632 11.63 -34.59 48.80
CA ASP A 632 12.39 -35.78 49.12
C ASP A 632 11.61 -37.11 49.06
N GLY A 633 12.36 -38.18 48.79
CA GLY A 633 11.96 -39.59 48.85
C GLY A 633 13.05 -40.48 48.32
#